data_AF-A0A373A5M5-F1
#
_entry.id   AF-A0A373A5M5-F1
#
_cell.length_a   1.000
_cell.length_b   1.000
_cell.length_c   1.000
_cell.angle_alpha   90.00
_cell.angle_beta   90.00
_cell.angle_gamma   90.00
#
_symmetry.space_group_name_H-M   'P 1'
#
loop_
_entity.id
_entity.type
_entity.pdbx_description
1 polymer ?
#
loop_
_entity_poly.entity_id
_entity_poly.type
_entity_poly.pdbx_seq_one_letter_code
_entity_poly.pdbx_strand_id
1 'polypeptide(L)'
;MPESKRYPDDEREYAIVLERHNTVLDELFAGAEVYVLTPRWSSRESAPRMRRDAKHWRTWLQTDDPEPEFRTYCHVFVERRRWRRGGLDGLLRRVADDREGGVIIAGPGLRRLYHPYDGGADVYLASTEERDRLKERHAGWLSGHPNGL
;
A
#
# COMPACT_ATOMS: atom_id res chain seq x y z
N MET A 1 -4.14 -13.43 4.35
CA MET A 1 -5.25 -13.84 5.27
C MET A 1 -4.83 -15.05 6.12
N PRO A 2 -5.64 -15.59 7.05
CA PRO A 2 -5.41 -16.95 7.56
C PRO A 2 -5.18 -17.94 6.40
N GLU A 3 -4.33 -18.93 6.62
CA GLU A 3 -4.05 -20.02 5.65
C GLU A 3 -3.55 -19.54 4.27
N SER A 4 -2.88 -18.39 4.23
CA SER A 4 -2.36 -17.78 2.98
C SER A 4 -3.44 -17.50 1.91
N LYS A 5 -4.71 -17.37 2.31
CA LYS A 5 -5.77 -16.90 1.41
C LYS A 5 -5.45 -15.49 0.90
N ARG A 6 -5.75 -15.23 -0.37
CA ARG A 6 -5.44 -13.98 -1.07
C ARG A 6 -6.57 -12.95 -0.99
N TYR A 7 -7.79 -13.35 -1.32
CA TYR A 7 -8.94 -12.44 -1.40
C TYR A 7 -9.94 -12.72 -0.27
N PRO A 8 -10.50 -11.68 0.36
CA PRO A 8 -11.66 -11.82 1.24
C PRO A 8 -12.93 -12.11 0.42
N ASP A 9 -13.75 -13.07 0.86
CA ASP A 9 -15.02 -13.43 0.22
C ASP A 9 -16.22 -12.74 0.86
N ASP A 10 -16.10 -12.33 2.13
CA ASP A 10 -17.18 -11.74 2.90
C ASP A 10 -16.70 -10.63 3.87
N GLU A 11 -17.65 -9.92 4.47
CA GLU A 11 -17.37 -8.82 5.40
C GLU A 11 -16.62 -9.23 6.67
N ARG A 12 -16.73 -10.50 7.10
CA ARG A 12 -15.98 -11.00 8.27
C ARG A 12 -14.52 -11.16 7.90
N GLU A 13 -14.25 -11.66 6.71
CA GLU A 13 -12.91 -11.74 6.16
C GLU A 13 -12.30 -10.36 5.90
N TYR A 14 -13.06 -9.41 5.34
CA TYR A 14 -12.60 -8.02 5.25
C TYR A 14 -12.27 -7.43 6.62
N ALA A 15 -13.07 -7.71 7.67
CA ALA A 15 -12.77 -7.24 9.01
C ALA A 15 -11.41 -7.78 9.50
N ILE A 16 -11.08 -9.04 9.22
CA ILE A 16 -9.76 -9.63 9.55
C ILE A 16 -8.64 -8.96 8.75
N VAL A 17 -8.81 -8.76 7.44
CA VAL A 17 -7.84 -8.06 6.57
C VAL A 17 -7.55 -6.66 7.13
N LEU A 18 -8.60 -5.88 7.33
CA LEU A 18 -8.50 -4.49 7.79
C LEU A 18 -7.91 -4.41 9.19
N GLU A 19 -8.28 -5.32 10.09
CA GLU A 19 -7.72 -5.38 11.44
C GLU A 19 -6.20 -5.60 11.41
N ARG A 20 -5.72 -6.54 10.60
CA ARG A 20 -4.27 -6.80 10.44
C ARG A 20 -3.53 -5.61 9.85
N HIS A 21 -4.04 -5.01 8.77
CA HIS A 21 -3.42 -3.81 8.19
C HIS A 21 -3.37 -2.66 9.19
N ASN A 22 -4.49 -2.35 9.84
CA ASN A 22 -4.55 -1.25 10.79
C ASN A 22 -3.65 -1.48 12.01
N THR A 23 -3.49 -2.71 12.48
CA THR A 23 -2.58 -3.04 13.59
C THR A 23 -1.12 -2.76 13.23
N VAL A 24 -0.66 -3.18 12.04
CA VAL A 24 0.70 -2.84 11.60
C VAL A 24 0.85 -1.32 11.38
N LEU A 25 -0.12 -0.67 10.75
CA LEU A 25 -0.08 0.77 10.51
C LEU A 25 -0.08 1.59 11.81
N ASP A 26 -0.78 1.15 12.85
CA ASP A 26 -0.72 1.77 14.18
C ASP A 26 0.67 1.67 14.78
N GLU A 27 1.33 0.51 14.72
CA GLU A 27 2.71 0.37 15.21
C GLU A 27 3.71 1.24 14.44
N LEU A 28 3.47 1.44 13.15
CA LEU A 28 4.34 2.25 12.31
C LEU A 28 4.13 3.75 12.50
N PHE A 29 2.87 4.18 12.64
CA PHE A 29 2.47 5.58 12.42
C PHE A 29 1.55 6.17 13.49
N ALA A 30 1.29 5.49 14.61
CA ALA A 30 0.51 6.04 15.72
C ALA A 30 0.98 7.45 16.11
N GLY A 31 0.06 8.40 16.11
CA GLY A 31 0.33 9.80 16.45
C GLY A 31 1.07 10.63 15.38
N ALA A 32 1.49 10.02 14.27
CA ALA A 32 2.26 10.70 13.22
C ALA A 32 1.39 11.22 12.06
N GLU A 33 1.98 12.09 11.23
CA GLU A 33 1.50 12.31 9.85
C GLU A 33 2.00 11.18 8.95
N VAL A 34 1.26 10.89 7.88
CA VAL A 34 1.65 9.95 6.83
C VAL A 34 1.46 10.57 5.45
N TYR A 35 2.27 10.11 4.51
CA TYR A 35 2.09 10.29 3.09
C TYR A 35 1.46 9.03 2.52
N VAL A 36 0.37 9.18 1.76
CA VAL A 36 -0.24 8.10 0.99
C VAL A 36 0.08 8.36 -0.47
N LEU A 37 0.93 7.51 -1.03
CA LEU A 37 1.32 7.54 -2.43
C LEU A 37 0.42 6.57 -3.19
N THR A 38 -0.23 7.05 -4.25
CA THR A 38 -1.12 6.24 -5.08
C THR A 38 -0.72 6.42 -6.55
N PRO A 39 -0.17 5.37 -7.17
CA PRO A 39 0.12 5.39 -8.60
C PRO A 39 -1.15 5.21 -9.45
N ARG A 40 -1.09 5.76 -10.66
CA ARG A 40 -2.08 5.59 -11.72
C ARG A 40 -1.34 5.30 -13.01
N TRP A 41 -1.85 4.34 -13.77
CA TRP A 41 -1.30 3.99 -15.07
C TRP A 41 -2.23 4.48 -16.16
N SER A 42 -1.66 5.06 -17.22
CA SER A 42 -2.42 5.48 -18.39
C SER A 42 -1.54 5.48 -19.63
N SER A 43 -2.14 5.45 -20.82
CA SER A 43 -1.42 5.63 -22.09
C SER A 43 -1.13 7.09 -22.44
N ARG A 44 -1.46 8.03 -21.55
CA ARG A 44 -1.29 9.46 -21.76
C ARG A 44 -0.18 9.99 -20.85
N GLU A 45 0.63 10.90 -21.37
CA GLU A 45 1.64 11.59 -20.57
C GLU A 45 1.00 12.53 -19.53
N SER A 46 -0.16 13.10 -19.85
CA SER A 46 -0.89 13.97 -18.92
C SER A 46 -1.54 13.16 -17.79
N ALA A 47 -1.24 13.55 -16.55
CA ALA A 47 -1.79 12.88 -15.38
C ALA A 47 -3.32 13.04 -15.29
N PRO A 48 -4.05 11.98 -14.91
CA PRO A 48 -5.48 12.07 -14.69
C PRO A 48 -5.80 12.99 -13.50
N ARG A 49 -7.02 13.54 -13.45
CA ARG A 49 -7.47 14.28 -12.27
C ARG A 49 -7.77 13.31 -11.14
N MET A 50 -7.22 13.58 -9.95
CA MET A 50 -7.54 12.86 -8.72
C MET A 50 -8.40 13.70 -7.76
N ARG A 51 -8.82 13.09 -6.64
CA ARG A 51 -9.52 13.76 -5.54
C ARG A 51 -8.71 14.98 -5.08
N ARG A 52 -9.41 16.04 -4.62
CA ARG A 52 -8.79 17.35 -4.29
C ARG A 52 -7.60 17.28 -3.32
N ASP A 53 -7.59 16.32 -2.41
CA ASP A 53 -6.56 16.24 -1.36
C ASP A 53 -5.27 15.55 -1.83
N ALA A 54 -5.34 14.77 -2.92
CA ALA A 54 -4.18 14.10 -3.50
C ALA A 54 -3.54 14.98 -4.58
N LYS A 55 -2.28 15.37 -4.37
CA LYS A 55 -1.53 16.20 -5.32
C LYS A 55 -0.71 15.32 -6.25
N HIS A 56 -0.73 15.64 -7.54
CA HIS A 56 0.21 15.02 -8.49
C HIS A 56 1.65 15.37 -8.07
N TRP A 57 2.51 14.36 -7.99
CA TRP A 57 3.91 14.53 -7.61
C TRP A 57 4.85 14.33 -8.80
N ARG A 58 4.69 13.22 -9.53
CA ARG A 58 5.58 12.89 -10.64
C ARG A 58 4.88 12.02 -11.67
N THR A 59 5.32 12.17 -12.92
CA THR A 59 5.03 11.24 -14.02
C THR A 59 6.31 10.75 -14.67
N TRP A 60 6.32 9.50 -15.09
CA TRP A 60 7.37 8.95 -15.95
C TRP A 60 6.76 7.92 -16.92
N LEU A 61 7.47 7.70 -18.04
CA LEU A 61 7.17 6.62 -18.97
C LEU A 61 7.66 5.30 -18.36
N GLN A 62 6.72 4.41 -18.06
CA GLN A 62 6.98 3.10 -17.47
C GLN A 62 7.31 2.06 -18.53
N THR A 63 6.56 2.07 -19.63
CA THR A 63 6.76 1.20 -20.78
C THR A 63 6.75 2.05 -22.04
N ASP A 64 7.86 2.06 -22.76
CA ASP A 64 8.01 2.76 -24.04
C ASP A 64 7.75 1.78 -25.19
N ASP A 65 6.50 1.73 -25.63
CA ASP A 65 6.06 0.92 -26.77
C ASP A 65 6.05 1.76 -28.05
N PRO A 66 6.50 1.22 -29.21
CA PRO A 66 6.36 1.89 -30.51
C PRO A 66 4.91 2.25 -30.84
N GLU A 67 3.94 1.44 -30.43
CA GLU A 67 2.51 1.67 -30.61
C GLU A 67 1.99 2.56 -29.44
N PRO A 68 1.58 3.83 -29.70
CA PRO A 68 1.29 4.79 -28.66
C PRO A 68 0.22 4.37 -27.64
N GLU A 69 -0.74 3.54 -28.05
CA GLU A 69 -1.79 2.99 -27.19
C GLU A 69 -1.28 1.99 -26.14
N PHE A 70 -0.15 1.34 -26.39
CA PHE A 70 0.49 0.37 -25.49
C PHE A 70 1.58 1.00 -24.61
N ARG A 71 1.94 2.27 -24.87
CA ARG A 71 2.75 3.05 -23.94
C ARG A 71 2.04 3.13 -22.61
N THR A 72 2.82 3.03 -21.54
CA THR A 72 2.28 3.14 -20.18
C THR A 72 3.07 4.21 -19.43
N TYR A 73 2.39 5.25 -18.98
CA TYR A 73 2.90 6.23 -18.04
C TYR A 73 2.44 5.87 -16.64
N CYS A 74 3.32 6.05 -15.66
CA CYS A 74 2.95 6.01 -14.24
C CYS A 74 2.87 7.45 -13.72
N HIS A 75 1.75 7.78 -13.07
CA HIS A 75 1.51 9.06 -12.42
C HIS A 75 1.32 8.81 -10.92
N VAL A 76 2.21 9.36 -10.10
CA VAL A 76 2.11 9.22 -8.64
C VAL A 76 1.47 10.44 -8.05
N PHE A 77 0.45 10.20 -7.23
CA PHE A 77 -0.22 11.21 -6.44
C PHE A 77 0.09 11.00 -4.96
N VAL A 78 0.17 12.10 -4.22
CA VAL A 78 0.53 12.09 -2.80
C VAL A 78 -0.53 12.86 -2.02
N GLU A 79 -1.12 12.19 -1.03
CA GLU A 79 -1.95 12.80 0.00
C GLU A 79 -1.17 12.84 1.32
N ARG A 80 -1.16 13.98 2.02
CA ARG A 80 -0.62 14.07 3.38
C ARG A 80 -1.78 14.13 4.37
N ARG A 81 -1.75 13.28 5.39
CA ARG A 81 -2.78 13.26 6.44
C ARG A 81 -2.25 12.80 7.78
N ARG A 82 -2.94 13.16 8.87
CA ARG A 82 -2.69 12.57 10.18
C ARG A 82 -3.18 11.12 10.19
N TRP A 83 -2.34 10.20 10.66
CA TRP A 83 -2.73 8.80 10.80
C TRP A 83 -3.86 8.66 11.83
N ARG A 84 -4.87 7.86 11.46
CA ARG A 84 -5.97 7.42 12.31
C ARG A 84 -6.33 6.00 11.91
N ARG A 85 -6.42 5.09 12.89
CA ARG A 85 -6.96 3.74 12.69
C ARG A 85 -8.29 3.81 11.95
N GLY A 86 -8.47 2.97 10.94
CA GLY A 86 -9.65 2.94 10.08
C GLY A 86 -9.68 4.01 8.98
N GLY A 87 -8.79 5.01 9.03
CA GLY A 87 -8.80 6.16 8.12
C GLY A 87 -8.46 5.82 6.66
N LEU A 88 -7.88 4.63 6.42
CA LEU A 88 -7.53 4.12 5.10
C LEU A 88 -8.32 2.87 4.70
N ASP A 89 -9.33 2.45 5.46
CA ASP A 89 -10.04 1.19 5.20
C ASP A 89 -10.63 1.10 3.80
N GLY A 90 -11.20 2.21 3.31
CA GLY A 90 -11.71 2.25 1.94
C GLY A 90 -10.63 2.05 0.89
N LEU A 91 -9.41 2.55 1.10
CA LEU A 91 -8.26 2.31 0.22
C LEU A 91 -7.77 0.87 0.34
N LEU A 92 -7.59 0.38 1.56
CA LEU A 92 -7.12 -0.99 1.84
C LEU A 92 -8.08 -2.06 1.29
N ARG A 93 -9.40 -1.84 1.35
CA ARG A 93 -10.38 -2.71 0.68
C ARG A 93 -10.16 -2.75 -0.83
N ARG A 94 -9.99 -1.60 -1.48
CA ARG A 94 -9.72 -1.57 -2.93
C ARG A 94 -8.40 -2.24 -3.28
N VAL A 95 -7.38 -2.16 -2.43
CA VAL A 95 -6.13 -2.90 -2.60
C VAL A 95 -6.38 -4.41 -2.49
N ALA A 96 -7.11 -4.85 -1.46
CA ALA A 96 -7.47 -6.25 -1.29
C ALA A 96 -8.29 -6.81 -2.47
N ASP A 97 -9.06 -5.95 -3.16
CA ASP A 97 -9.86 -6.31 -4.34
C ASP A 97 -9.08 -6.21 -5.67
N ASP A 98 -7.76 -5.96 -5.63
CA ASP A 98 -6.92 -5.69 -6.81
C ASP A 98 -7.44 -4.53 -7.69
N ARG A 99 -8.12 -3.56 -7.07
CA ARG A 99 -8.61 -2.33 -7.72
C ARG A 99 -7.65 -1.16 -7.55
N GLU A 100 -6.67 -1.29 -6.66
CA GLU A 100 -5.65 -0.29 -6.34
C GLU A 100 -4.32 -1.02 -6.13
N GLY A 101 -3.32 -0.74 -6.96
CA GLY A 101 -2.00 -1.36 -6.87
C GLY A 101 -0.89 -0.34 -6.60
N GLY A 102 0.27 -0.82 -6.13
CA GLY A 102 1.48 -0.01 -5.95
C GLY A 102 1.37 1.11 -4.91
N VAL A 103 0.38 1.03 -4.01
CA VAL A 103 0.15 2.01 -2.95
C VAL A 103 1.29 1.97 -1.94
N ILE A 104 1.85 3.12 -1.58
CA ILE A 104 2.84 3.21 -0.50
C ILE A 104 2.31 4.17 0.57
N ILE A 105 2.27 3.72 1.82
CA ILE A 105 2.01 4.56 2.99
C ILE A 105 3.35 4.77 3.70
N ALA A 106 3.78 6.02 3.83
CA ALA A 106 5.10 6.35 4.36
C ALA A 106 5.02 7.38 5.49
N GLY A 107 5.84 7.19 6.51
CA GLY A 107 6.05 8.19 7.56
C GLY A 107 6.93 9.35 7.07
N PRO A 108 6.97 10.47 7.82
CA PRO A 108 7.86 11.58 7.49
C PRO A 108 9.32 11.13 7.54
N GLY A 109 10.13 11.61 6.59
CA GLY A 109 11.54 11.21 6.47
C GLY A 109 11.78 9.83 5.86
N LEU A 110 10.74 9.14 5.36
CA LEU A 110 10.83 7.88 4.60
C LEU A 110 11.61 6.76 5.32
N ARG A 111 11.56 6.73 6.64
CA ARG A 111 12.22 5.69 7.46
C ARG A 111 11.35 4.45 7.69
N ARG A 112 10.05 4.57 7.44
CA ARG A 112 9.04 3.51 7.60
C ARG A 112 8.08 3.60 6.43
N LEU A 113 8.00 2.54 5.64
CA LEU A 113 7.09 2.42 4.50
C LEU A 113 6.29 1.14 4.64
N TYR A 114 5.05 1.22 4.19
CA TYR A 114 4.10 0.14 4.17
C TYR A 114 3.49 0.05 2.77
N HIS A 115 3.66 -1.09 2.11
CA HIS A 115 3.22 -1.35 0.74
C HIS A 115 2.17 -2.47 0.78
N PRO A 116 0.87 -2.15 0.95
CA PRO A 116 -0.19 -3.14 0.89
C PRO A 116 -0.39 -3.61 -0.55
N TYR A 117 -0.69 -4.89 -0.70
CA TYR A 117 -1.11 -5.52 -1.94
C TYR A 117 -2.20 -6.55 -1.65
N ASP A 118 -2.77 -7.13 -2.69
CA ASP A 118 -3.81 -8.14 -2.55
C ASP A 118 -3.25 -9.41 -1.89
N GLY A 119 -3.75 -9.70 -0.69
CA GLY A 119 -3.31 -10.83 0.15
C GLY A 119 -2.31 -10.50 1.25
N GLY A 120 -1.67 -9.33 1.24
CA GLY A 120 -0.62 -9.01 2.21
C GLY A 120 -0.08 -7.58 2.17
N ALA A 121 1.13 -7.40 2.69
CA ALA A 121 1.84 -6.14 2.63
C ALA A 121 3.34 -6.34 2.87
N ASP A 122 4.15 -5.49 2.26
CA ASP A 122 5.57 -5.35 2.59
C ASP A 122 5.78 -4.19 3.54
N VAL A 123 6.73 -4.36 4.47
CA VAL A 123 7.13 -3.32 5.42
C VAL A 123 8.61 -3.05 5.31
N TYR A 124 8.96 -1.80 5.00
CA TYR A 124 10.34 -1.34 4.91
C TYR A 124 10.67 -0.47 6.12
N LEU A 125 11.74 -0.81 6.83
CA LEU A 125 12.17 -0.15 8.06
C LEU A 125 13.64 0.23 7.95
N ALA A 126 14.04 1.26 8.71
CA ALA A 126 15.38 1.85 8.63
C ALA A 126 16.49 0.93 9.15
N SER A 127 16.16 -0.12 9.91
CA SER A 127 17.14 -1.09 10.42
C SER A 127 16.60 -2.52 10.43
N THR A 128 17.53 -3.47 10.38
CA THR A 128 17.27 -4.91 10.51
C THR A 128 16.64 -5.25 11.85
N GLU A 129 17.04 -4.59 12.93
CA GLU A 129 16.54 -4.83 14.29
C GLU A 129 15.10 -4.32 14.46
N GLU A 130 14.71 -3.21 13.83
CA GLU A 130 13.31 -2.79 13.78
C GLU A 130 12.46 -3.80 13.01
N ARG A 131 12.96 -4.27 11.86
CA ARG A 131 12.31 -5.27 11.00
C ARG A 131 12.15 -6.62 11.68
N ASP A 132 13.19 -7.13 12.32
CA ASP A 132 13.16 -8.43 12.99
C ASP A 132 12.21 -8.41 14.19
N ARG A 133 12.21 -7.33 14.98
CA ARG A 133 11.25 -7.18 16.09
C ARG A 133 9.80 -7.10 15.62
N LEU A 134 9.53 -6.40 14.51
CA LEU A 134 8.18 -6.34 13.94
C LEU A 134 7.75 -7.72 13.42
N LYS A 135 8.66 -8.42 12.72
CA LYS A 135 8.44 -9.76 12.20
C LYS A 135 8.14 -10.76 13.31
N GLU A 136 8.87 -10.71 14.43
CA GLU A 136 8.66 -11.58 15.60
C GLU A 136 7.29 -11.36 16.24
N ARG A 137 6.86 -10.10 16.44
CA ARG A 137 5.54 -9.77 17.00
C ARG A 137 4.39 -10.33 16.16
N HIS A 138 4.56 -10.38 14.85
CA HIS A 138 3.54 -10.80 13.88
C HIS A 138 3.87 -12.12 13.20
N ALA A 139 4.68 -12.98 13.84
CA ALA A 139 5.15 -14.23 13.24
C ALA A 139 3.99 -15.14 12.78
N GLY A 140 2.87 -15.14 13.52
CA GLY A 140 1.66 -15.90 13.18
C GLY A 140 0.89 -15.38 11.96
N TRP A 141 1.29 -14.26 11.37
CA TRP A 141 0.66 -13.70 10.17
C TRP A 141 1.52 -13.85 8.91
N LEU A 142 2.76 -14.29 9.06
CA LEU A 142 3.65 -14.50 7.93
C LEU A 142 3.15 -15.65 7.05
N SER A 143 3.36 -15.52 5.75
CA SER A 143 3.07 -16.63 4.83
C SER A 143 3.94 -17.83 5.16
N GLY A 144 3.34 -19.03 5.10
CA GLY A 144 4.07 -20.29 5.17
C GLY A 144 4.84 -20.64 3.90
N HIS A 145 4.70 -19.83 2.83
CA HIS A 145 5.41 -20.06 1.58
C HIS A 145 6.92 -19.86 1.77
N PRO A 146 7.81 -20.69 1.17
CA PRO A 146 9.26 -20.60 1.35
C PRO A 146 9.86 -19.24 0.97
N ASN A 147 9.23 -18.54 0.02
CA ASN A 147 9.64 -17.21 -0.44
C ASN A 147 8.99 -16.05 0.34
N GLY A 148 8.18 -16.35 1.36
CA GLY A 148 7.47 -15.33 2.15
C GLY A 148 6.31 -14.64 1.44
N LEU A 149 5.80 -15.23 0.34
CA LEU A 149 4.65 -14.76 -0.44
C LEU A 149 3.35 -15.40 0.04
#